data_AF-A0A7S4F6N9-F1
#
_entry.id   AF-A0A7S4F6N9-F1
#
_cell.length_a   1.000
_cell.length_b   1.000
_cell.length_c   1.000
_cell.angle_alpha   90.00
_cell.angle_beta   90.00
_cell.angle_gamma   90.00
#
_symmetry.space_group_name_H-M   'P 1'
#
loop_
_entity.id
_entity.type
_entity.pdbx_description
1 polymer ?
#
loop_
_entity_poly.entity_id
_entity_poly.type
_entity_poly.pdbx_seq_one_letter_code
_entity_poly.pdbx_strand_id
1 'polypeptide(L)'
;KVYRGVVGGSLPPSFLQPNEQGVRGGVERAFMSTTTDRGVAVAYASSKPGQAALVFVIQQGMIDRGADISHFSQYPFESEILFAPYTGVELLEDKVNESVLLAESRFSVNLKSLTLEQNFAKRLKLLKDMFADMQLEVRGALRERAQCWEMVHQPRVGMAVLIEPAVRAFKKRVETEVLVGTYAQFNDDKRFQQAVGELIKIKEVTCEPALHPLLTILADALQPEKLNGSVEVFMVLLGGSEKVREASLALLEKLQPQLPPLTGQQVQTAFRVLKDIRGKFRQLSYAKGERRVLSQLLAPLVAG
;
A
#
# COMPACT_ATOMS: atom_id res chain seq x y z
N LYS A 1 -36.94 6.53 -17.79
CA LYS A 1 -37.40 6.65 -16.39
C LYS A 1 -37.76 5.26 -15.86
N VAL A 2 -37.69 5.06 -14.56
CA VAL A 2 -38.23 3.88 -13.86
C VAL A 2 -39.04 4.33 -12.65
N TYR A 3 -39.88 3.45 -12.14
CA TYR A 3 -40.86 3.76 -11.11
C TYR A 3 -40.80 2.76 -9.97
N ARG A 4 -41.03 3.23 -8.74
CA ARG A 4 -41.15 2.37 -7.57
C ARG A 4 -42.31 2.80 -6.71
N GLY A 5 -43.27 1.90 -6.52
CA GLY A 5 -44.34 2.08 -5.56
C GLY A 5 -43.90 1.74 -4.15
N VAL A 6 -44.33 2.53 -3.18
CA VAL A 6 -44.12 2.28 -1.75
C VAL A 6 -45.46 2.40 -1.03
N VAL A 7 -45.82 1.35 -0.31
CA VAL A 7 -47.07 1.27 0.47
C VAL A 7 -46.86 1.94 1.84
N GLY A 8 -47.88 2.66 2.33
CA GLY A 8 -47.82 3.34 3.62
C GLY A 8 -47.05 4.65 3.60
N GLY A 9 -46.89 5.24 2.41
CA GLY A 9 -45.90 6.25 2.05
C GLY A 9 -45.97 7.57 2.81
N SER A 10 -45.37 7.60 4.00
CA SER A 10 -44.81 8.80 4.59
C SER A 10 -43.29 8.73 4.55
N LEU A 11 -42.66 9.73 3.94
CA LEU A 11 -41.22 9.90 4.00
C LEU A 11 -40.86 10.61 5.30
N PRO A 12 -39.75 10.25 5.95
CA PRO A 12 -39.34 10.93 7.17
C PRO A 12 -39.00 12.40 6.86
N PRO A 13 -39.19 13.34 7.82
CA PRO A 13 -38.89 14.75 7.61
C PRO A 13 -37.46 15.00 7.12
N SER A 14 -36.49 14.20 7.59
CA SER A 14 -35.09 14.28 7.16
C SER A 14 -34.87 13.98 5.68
N PHE A 15 -35.81 13.29 5.02
CA PHE A 15 -35.76 13.04 3.58
C PHE A 15 -36.39 14.18 2.77
N LEU A 16 -37.36 14.89 3.36
CA LEU A 16 -38.13 15.96 2.70
C LEU A 16 -37.55 17.36 2.93
N GLN A 17 -36.72 17.54 3.95
CA GLN A 17 -36.12 18.82 4.30
C GLN A 17 -34.71 18.92 3.71
N PRO A 18 -34.33 20.06 3.10
CA PRO A 18 -32.97 20.26 2.63
C PRO A 18 -32.00 20.21 3.81
N ASN A 19 -30.89 19.50 3.64
CA ASN A 19 -29.78 19.53 4.58
C ASN A 19 -28.96 20.84 4.46
N GLU A 20 -27.86 20.95 5.21
CA GLU A 20 -26.96 22.13 5.17
C GLU A 20 -26.41 22.45 3.77
N GLN A 21 -26.40 21.48 2.87
CA GLN A 21 -25.94 21.61 1.48
C GLN A 21 -27.09 21.84 0.49
N GLY A 22 -28.33 22.01 0.97
CA GLY A 22 -29.52 22.20 0.14
C GLY A 22 -30.08 20.93 -0.50
N VAL A 23 -29.58 19.74 -0.10
CA VAL A 23 -29.97 18.46 -0.69
C VAL A 23 -31.06 17.78 0.15
N ARG A 24 -32.07 17.23 -0.53
CA ARG A 24 -33.15 16.41 0.06
C ARG A 24 -33.00 14.96 -0.38
N GLY A 25 -33.23 14.00 0.51
CA GLY A 25 -33.22 12.58 0.16
C GLY A 25 -32.54 11.67 1.17
N GLY A 26 -31.95 10.57 0.71
CA GLY A 26 -31.38 9.55 1.58
C GLY A 26 -30.61 8.46 0.83
N VAL A 27 -30.35 7.34 1.53
CA VAL A 27 -29.65 6.18 0.98
C VAL A 27 -30.52 4.94 1.17
N GLU A 28 -30.83 4.26 0.08
CA GLU A 28 -31.44 2.93 0.13
C GLU A 28 -30.37 1.89 0.45
N ARG A 29 -30.52 1.20 1.57
CA ARG A 29 -29.52 0.24 2.06
C ARG A 29 -29.67 -1.14 1.43
N ALA A 30 -30.87 -1.46 0.94
CA ALA A 30 -31.16 -2.74 0.30
C ALA A 30 -31.04 -2.63 -1.24
N PHE A 31 -31.23 -3.74 -1.93
CA PHE A 31 -31.50 -3.69 -3.35
C PHE A 31 -32.82 -2.96 -3.59
N MET A 32 -32.84 -2.07 -4.58
CA MET A 32 -34.05 -1.34 -4.93
C MET A 32 -34.62 -1.88 -6.24
N SER A 33 -35.75 -2.58 -6.13
CA SER A 33 -36.52 -3.03 -7.29
C SER A 33 -37.39 -1.88 -7.83
N THR A 34 -37.39 -1.71 -9.15
CA THR A 34 -38.16 -0.69 -9.86
C THR A 34 -38.71 -1.30 -11.15
N THR A 35 -39.70 -0.65 -11.76
CA THR A 35 -40.34 -1.08 -13.00
C THR A 35 -40.32 0.03 -14.04
N THR A 36 -40.27 -0.31 -15.33
CA THR A 36 -40.48 0.67 -16.40
C THR A 36 -41.96 1.04 -16.58
N ASP A 37 -42.89 0.27 -16.02
CA ASP A 37 -44.34 0.51 -16.08
C ASP A 37 -44.83 1.27 -14.84
N ARG A 38 -45.29 2.52 -15.06
CA ARG A 38 -45.86 3.35 -13.99
C ARG A 38 -47.11 2.71 -13.37
N GLY A 39 -47.94 2.02 -14.16
CA GLY A 39 -49.16 1.38 -13.68
C GLY A 39 -48.87 0.31 -12.64
N VAL A 40 -47.84 -0.50 -12.86
CA VAL A 40 -47.36 -1.51 -11.89
C VAL A 40 -46.92 -0.85 -10.59
N ALA A 41 -46.15 0.23 -10.65
CA ALA A 41 -45.71 0.96 -9.46
C ALA A 41 -46.89 1.58 -8.67
N VAL A 42 -47.86 2.16 -9.36
CA VAL A 42 -49.06 2.74 -8.73
C VAL A 42 -49.93 1.66 -8.09
N ALA A 43 -50.13 0.53 -8.78
CA ALA A 43 -50.87 -0.62 -8.26
C ALA A 43 -50.21 -1.17 -6.99
N TYR A 44 -48.87 -1.26 -6.99
CA TYR A 44 -48.11 -1.66 -5.81
C TYR A 44 -48.30 -0.67 -4.66
N ALA A 45 -48.10 0.63 -4.90
CA ALA A 45 -48.24 1.68 -3.87
C ALA A 45 -49.64 1.76 -3.27
N SER A 46 -50.67 1.47 -4.07
CA SER A 46 -52.09 1.55 -3.69
C SER A 46 -52.67 0.21 -3.21
N SER A 47 -51.83 -0.82 -3.02
CA SER A 47 -52.27 -2.17 -2.69
C SER A 47 -52.97 -2.31 -1.33
N LYS A 48 -52.83 -1.30 -0.44
CA LYS A 48 -53.51 -1.25 0.86
C LYS A 48 -54.49 -0.06 0.91
N PRO A 49 -55.81 -0.32 0.94
CA PRO A 49 -56.80 0.74 1.11
C PRO A 49 -56.59 1.58 2.37
N GLY A 50 -56.81 2.88 2.27
CA GLY A 50 -56.70 3.82 3.40
C GLY A 50 -55.28 4.24 3.77
N GLN A 51 -54.26 3.77 3.05
CA GLN A 51 -52.87 4.23 3.21
C GLN A 51 -52.47 5.20 2.11
N ALA A 52 -51.58 6.14 2.44
CA ALA A 52 -50.99 7.04 1.44
C ALA A 52 -50.16 6.22 0.43
N ALA A 53 -50.38 6.46 -0.85
CA ALA A 53 -49.62 5.87 -1.93
C ALA A 53 -48.45 6.79 -2.31
N LEU A 54 -47.24 6.26 -2.34
CA LEU A 54 -46.04 6.97 -2.79
C LEU A 54 -45.45 6.26 -4.01
N VAL A 55 -45.12 7.03 -5.05
CA VAL A 55 -44.40 6.54 -6.22
C VAL A 55 -43.17 7.40 -6.45
N PHE A 56 -42.00 6.77 -6.38
CA PHE A 56 -40.77 7.38 -6.88
C PHE A 56 -40.76 7.37 -8.40
N VAL A 57 -40.51 8.53 -8.99
CA VAL A 57 -40.32 8.72 -10.43
C VAL A 57 -38.84 9.01 -10.68
N ILE A 58 -38.14 8.04 -11.24
CA ILE A 58 -36.68 8.03 -11.21
C ILE A 58 -36.15 8.29 -12.62
N GLN A 59 -35.43 9.40 -12.77
CA GLN A 59 -34.66 9.66 -13.98
C GLN A 59 -33.32 8.93 -13.89
N GLN A 60 -33.07 8.04 -14.84
CA GLN A 60 -31.79 7.35 -14.97
C GLN A 60 -30.92 8.10 -15.98
N GLY A 61 -29.64 8.26 -15.69
CA GLY A 61 -28.61 8.63 -16.64
C GLY A 61 -27.86 7.40 -17.15
N MET A 62 -26.79 7.64 -17.92
CA MET A 62 -25.98 6.57 -18.53
C MET A 62 -25.14 5.79 -17.50
N ILE A 63 -24.72 6.45 -16.42
CA ILE A 63 -23.78 5.91 -15.42
C ILE A 63 -24.51 5.29 -14.23
N ASP A 64 -25.66 5.85 -13.88
CA ASP A 64 -26.50 5.54 -12.72
C ASP A 64 -27.75 4.74 -13.13
N ARG A 65 -27.62 3.87 -14.14
CA ARG A 65 -28.69 3.00 -14.61
C ARG A 65 -28.76 1.71 -13.80
N GLY A 66 -29.96 1.31 -13.39
CA GLY A 66 -30.20 0.00 -12.78
C GLY A 66 -30.03 -1.13 -13.80
N ALA A 67 -29.77 -2.34 -13.30
CA ALA A 67 -29.65 -3.53 -14.12
C ALA A 67 -31.03 -4.06 -14.50
N ASP A 68 -31.25 -4.33 -15.79
CA ASP A 68 -32.42 -5.09 -16.23
C ASP A 68 -32.23 -6.55 -15.83
N ILE A 69 -33.12 -7.04 -14.97
CA ILE A 69 -33.09 -8.41 -14.47
C ILE A 69 -34.33 -9.19 -14.86
N SER A 70 -35.13 -8.73 -15.84
CA SER A 70 -36.35 -9.41 -16.26
C SER A 70 -36.14 -10.88 -16.64
N HIS A 71 -34.96 -11.23 -17.16
CA HIS A 71 -34.62 -12.63 -17.49
C HIS A 71 -34.45 -13.53 -16.25
N PHE A 72 -34.05 -12.96 -15.12
CA PHE A 72 -33.81 -13.68 -13.87
C PHE A 72 -34.94 -13.49 -12.84
N SER A 73 -35.88 -12.58 -13.11
CA SER A 73 -36.95 -12.25 -12.18
C SER A 73 -37.92 -13.43 -12.03
N GLN A 74 -38.35 -13.68 -10.79
CA GLN A 74 -39.40 -14.65 -10.49
C GLN A 74 -40.76 -14.21 -11.06
N TYR A 75 -40.90 -12.94 -11.46
CA TYR A 75 -42.07 -12.37 -12.11
C TYR A 75 -41.70 -11.89 -13.52
N PRO A 76 -41.63 -12.79 -14.52
CA PRO A 76 -41.10 -12.48 -15.86
C PRO A 76 -41.89 -11.39 -16.62
N PHE A 77 -43.14 -11.14 -16.21
CA PHE A 77 -43.99 -10.10 -16.79
C PHE A 77 -43.74 -8.72 -16.19
N GLU A 78 -42.94 -8.62 -15.13
CA GLU A 78 -42.49 -7.35 -14.57
C GLU A 78 -41.17 -6.96 -15.23
N SER A 79 -41.17 -5.81 -15.91
CA SER A 79 -39.97 -5.20 -16.49
C SER A 79 -39.08 -4.61 -15.38
N GLU A 80 -38.50 -5.52 -14.58
CA GLU A 80 -37.77 -5.21 -13.36
C GLU A 80 -36.38 -4.66 -13.65
N ILE A 81 -36.17 -3.42 -13.19
CA ILE A 81 -34.88 -2.75 -13.16
C ILE A 81 -34.41 -2.67 -11.70
N LEU A 82 -33.30 -3.34 -11.40
CA LEU A 82 -32.77 -3.48 -10.05
C LEU A 82 -31.56 -2.56 -9.83
N PHE A 83 -31.58 -1.80 -8.74
CA PHE A 83 -30.42 -1.04 -8.27
C PHE A 83 -29.72 -1.77 -7.13
N ALA A 84 -28.39 -1.63 -7.08
CA ALA A 84 -27.56 -2.21 -6.03
C ALA A 84 -27.83 -1.56 -4.66
N PRO A 85 -27.46 -2.24 -3.55
CA PRO A 85 -27.45 -1.65 -2.22
C PRO A 85 -26.67 -0.34 -2.15
N TYR A 86 -27.04 0.51 -1.19
CA TYR A 86 -26.46 1.84 -0.97
C TYR A 86 -26.67 2.80 -2.16
N THR A 87 -27.81 2.67 -2.85
CA THR A 87 -28.20 3.65 -3.87
C THR A 87 -28.56 4.97 -3.19
N GLY A 88 -27.86 6.04 -3.58
CA GLY A 88 -28.18 7.39 -3.16
C GLY A 88 -29.43 7.87 -3.88
N VAL A 89 -30.37 8.44 -3.14
CA VAL A 89 -31.62 8.98 -3.64
C VAL A 89 -31.70 10.46 -3.30
N GLU A 90 -31.76 11.30 -4.32
CA GLU A 90 -32.00 12.72 -4.19
C GLU A 90 -33.43 13.05 -4.62
N LEU A 91 -34.19 13.70 -3.73
CA LEU A 91 -35.54 14.18 -4.01
C LEU A 91 -35.46 15.55 -4.68
N LEU A 92 -35.82 15.60 -5.96
CA LEU A 92 -35.83 16.83 -6.74
C LEU A 92 -37.12 17.60 -6.49
N GLU A 93 -38.25 16.92 -6.67
CA GLU A 93 -39.58 17.52 -6.60
C GLU A 93 -40.57 16.51 -6.05
N ASP A 94 -41.57 16.99 -5.32
CA ASP A 94 -42.65 16.18 -4.78
C ASP A 94 -43.99 16.82 -5.16
N LYS A 95 -44.87 16.03 -5.78
CA LYS A 95 -46.18 16.46 -6.29
C LYS A 95 -47.25 15.46 -5.90
N VAL A 96 -48.41 15.95 -5.48
CA VAL A 96 -49.59 15.10 -5.30
C VAL A 96 -50.36 15.04 -6.62
N ASN A 97 -50.57 13.83 -7.14
CA ASN A 97 -51.44 13.59 -8.28
C ASN A 97 -52.56 12.65 -7.85
N GLU A 98 -53.79 13.18 -7.84
CA GLU A 98 -54.97 12.53 -7.27
C GLU A 98 -54.73 12.12 -5.81
N SER A 99 -54.56 10.82 -5.55
CA SER A 99 -54.30 10.24 -4.23
C SER A 99 -52.87 9.70 -4.07
N VAL A 100 -51.99 9.93 -5.05
CA VAL A 100 -50.63 9.40 -5.08
C VAL A 100 -49.61 10.54 -4.98
N LEU A 101 -48.71 10.46 -4.00
CA LEU A 101 -47.54 11.32 -3.92
C LEU A 101 -46.49 10.84 -4.95
N LEU A 102 -46.16 11.70 -5.90
CA LEU A 102 -45.11 11.48 -6.88
C LEU A 102 -43.83 12.17 -6.40
N ALA A 103 -42.81 11.38 -6.06
CA ALA A 103 -41.49 11.86 -5.69
C ALA A 103 -40.56 11.76 -6.90
N GLU A 104 -40.34 12.87 -7.60
CA GLU A 104 -39.33 12.95 -8.65
C GLU A 104 -37.95 12.88 -8.02
N SER A 105 -37.17 11.88 -8.41
CA SER A 105 -35.88 11.61 -7.79
C SER A 105 -34.79 11.30 -8.80
N ARG A 106 -33.58 11.69 -8.43
CA ARG A 106 -32.35 11.29 -9.11
C ARG A 106 -31.64 10.25 -8.26
N PHE A 107 -31.24 9.15 -8.89
CA PHE A 107 -30.49 8.11 -8.20
C PHE A 107 -29.03 8.18 -8.58
N SER A 108 -28.17 7.84 -7.64
CA SER A 108 -26.74 7.69 -7.87
C SER A 108 -26.28 6.35 -7.31
N VAL A 109 -25.71 5.53 -8.19
CA VAL A 109 -25.05 4.28 -7.80
C VAL A 109 -23.58 4.57 -7.58
N ASN A 110 -23.08 4.33 -6.37
CA ASN A 110 -21.66 4.54 -6.09
C ASN A 110 -20.82 3.40 -6.69
N LEU A 111 -20.38 3.56 -7.93
CA LEU A 111 -19.53 2.58 -8.62
C LEU A 111 -18.07 2.57 -8.12
N LYS A 112 -17.69 3.53 -7.27
CA LYS A 112 -16.31 3.73 -6.82
C LYS A 112 -16.15 3.65 -5.29
N SER A 113 -17.21 3.30 -4.55
CA SER A 113 -17.07 3.08 -3.11
C SER A 113 -16.20 1.85 -2.89
N LEU A 114 -15.03 2.10 -2.31
CA LEU A 114 -14.22 1.05 -1.74
C LEU A 114 -15.00 0.39 -0.60
N THR A 115 -14.80 -0.92 -0.42
CA THR A 115 -15.29 -1.59 0.79
C THR A 115 -14.63 -0.97 2.03
N LEU A 116 -15.21 -1.17 3.22
CA LEU A 116 -14.63 -0.67 4.47
C LEU A 116 -13.19 -1.18 4.62
N GLU A 117 -12.95 -2.45 4.34
CA GLU A 117 -11.65 -3.10 4.38
C GLU A 117 -10.66 -2.46 3.40
N GLN A 118 -11.10 -2.18 2.18
CA GLN A 118 -10.28 -1.51 1.17
C GLN A 118 -9.94 -0.07 1.59
N ASN A 119 -10.86 0.63 2.27
CA ASN A 119 -10.60 1.96 2.79
C ASN A 119 -9.59 1.92 3.95
N PHE A 120 -9.77 0.98 4.89
CA PHE A 120 -8.82 0.75 5.98
C PHE A 120 -7.45 0.26 5.51
N ALA A 121 -7.35 -0.36 4.34
CA ALA A 121 -6.09 -0.82 3.77
C ALA A 121 -5.30 0.28 3.03
N LYS A 122 -5.86 1.46 2.81
CA LYS A 122 -5.24 2.51 1.97
C LYS A 122 -3.85 2.93 2.41
N ARG A 123 -3.65 3.15 3.71
CA ARG A 123 -2.35 3.63 4.22
C ARG A 123 -1.26 2.56 4.08
N LEU A 124 -1.58 1.32 4.42
CA LEU A 124 -0.67 0.20 4.18
C LEU A 124 -0.39 0.00 2.69
N LYS A 125 -1.41 0.17 1.84
CA LYS A 125 -1.23 0.11 0.38
C LYS A 125 -0.27 1.19 -0.11
N LEU A 126 -0.47 2.44 0.31
CA LEU A 126 0.40 3.57 -0.05
C LEU A 126 1.85 3.30 0.33
N LEU A 127 2.09 2.77 1.53
CA LEU A 127 3.44 2.40 1.99
C LEU A 127 4.07 1.28 1.14
N LYS A 128 3.27 0.28 0.72
CA LYS A 128 3.73 -0.79 -0.17
C LYS A 128 4.04 -0.29 -1.58
N ASP A 129 3.22 0.62 -2.09
CA ASP A 129 3.43 1.24 -3.41
C ASP A 129 4.72 2.08 -3.38
N MET A 130 4.91 2.93 -2.35
CA MET A 130 6.16 3.66 -2.12
C MET A 130 7.38 2.73 -2.04
N PHE A 131 7.26 1.60 -1.35
CA PHE A 131 8.34 0.63 -1.23
C PHE A 131 8.71 0.00 -2.59
N ALA A 132 7.73 -0.34 -3.42
CA ALA A 132 7.97 -0.88 -4.75
C ALA A 132 8.75 0.12 -5.63
N ASP A 133 8.36 1.39 -5.61
CA ASP A 133 9.05 2.45 -6.33
C ASP A 133 10.48 2.66 -5.81
N MET A 134 10.66 2.68 -4.48
CA MET A 134 11.99 2.82 -3.87
C MET A 134 12.94 1.66 -4.21
N GLN A 135 12.45 0.45 -4.46
CA GLN A 135 13.32 -0.64 -4.93
C GLN A 135 13.92 -0.34 -6.31
N LEU A 136 13.17 0.30 -7.20
CA LEU A 136 13.65 0.72 -8.51
C LEU A 136 14.70 1.83 -8.36
N GLU A 137 14.44 2.80 -7.48
CA GLU A 137 15.38 3.90 -7.19
C GLU A 137 16.69 3.41 -6.58
N VAL A 138 16.63 2.50 -5.59
CA VAL A 138 17.83 1.87 -4.99
C VAL A 138 18.65 1.16 -6.07
N ARG A 139 18.00 0.36 -6.92
CA ARG A 139 18.68 -0.33 -8.02
C ARG A 139 19.37 0.66 -8.97
N GLY A 140 18.67 1.74 -9.34
CA GLY A 140 19.21 2.80 -10.20
C GLY A 140 20.42 3.50 -9.58
N ALA A 141 20.30 3.92 -8.32
CA ALA A 141 21.38 4.61 -7.59
C ALA A 141 22.62 3.73 -7.40
N LEU A 142 22.43 2.43 -7.14
CA LEU A 142 23.54 1.48 -7.03
C LEU A 142 24.21 1.25 -8.39
N ARG A 143 23.43 1.18 -9.48
CA ARG A 143 23.96 1.01 -10.84
C ARG A 143 24.80 2.20 -11.28
N GLU A 144 24.28 3.41 -11.14
CA GLU A 144 24.99 4.65 -11.51
C GLU A 144 26.32 4.73 -10.77
N ARG A 145 26.33 4.43 -9.48
CA ARG A 145 27.56 4.46 -8.67
C ARG A 145 28.54 3.36 -9.02
N ALA A 146 28.06 2.14 -9.27
CA ALA A 146 28.90 1.04 -9.73
C ALA A 146 29.64 1.45 -11.01
N GLN A 147 28.93 2.04 -11.98
CA GLN A 147 29.53 2.54 -13.22
C GLN A 147 30.58 3.63 -12.97
N CYS A 148 30.23 4.66 -12.19
CA CYS A 148 31.18 5.73 -11.84
C CYS A 148 32.45 5.18 -11.20
N TRP A 149 32.32 4.19 -10.32
CA TRP A 149 33.46 3.62 -9.62
C TRP A 149 34.33 2.74 -10.53
N GLU A 150 33.71 1.89 -11.36
CA GLU A 150 34.38 1.03 -12.35
C GLU A 150 35.23 1.83 -13.34
N MET A 151 34.73 3.00 -13.78
CA MET A 151 35.48 3.91 -14.66
C MET A 151 36.81 4.37 -14.05
N VAL A 152 36.87 4.52 -12.72
CA VAL A 152 38.05 5.04 -12.02
C VAL A 152 39.00 3.92 -11.60
N HIS A 153 38.47 2.78 -11.15
CA HIS A 153 39.27 1.76 -10.46
C HIS A 153 39.55 0.50 -11.27
N GLN A 154 38.84 0.30 -12.39
CA GLN A 154 39.02 -0.85 -13.30
C GLN A 154 39.16 -2.18 -12.55
N PRO A 155 38.15 -2.57 -11.75
CA PRO A 155 38.22 -3.79 -10.95
C PRO A 155 38.29 -5.05 -11.82
N ARG A 156 38.77 -6.15 -11.24
CA ARG A 156 38.73 -7.46 -11.90
C ARG A 156 37.32 -8.01 -12.02
N VAL A 157 36.46 -7.68 -11.05
CA VAL A 157 35.03 -8.05 -11.02
C VAL A 157 34.20 -6.78 -11.02
N GLY A 158 33.27 -6.67 -11.96
CA GLY A 158 32.35 -5.53 -12.01
C GLY A 158 31.47 -5.45 -10.77
N MET A 159 31.31 -4.25 -10.21
CA MET A 159 30.49 -3.95 -9.04
C MET A 159 29.00 -4.18 -9.28
N ALA A 160 28.58 -4.27 -10.55
CA ALA A 160 27.20 -4.60 -10.92
C ALA A 160 26.68 -5.91 -10.28
N VAL A 161 27.57 -6.88 -9.98
CA VAL A 161 27.20 -8.15 -9.34
C VAL A 161 26.62 -7.99 -7.93
N LEU A 162 26.86 -6.84 -7.29
CA LEU A 162 26.43 -6.53 -5.92
C LEU A 162 25.06 -5.86 -5.84
N ILE A 163 24.53 -5.39 -6.97
CA ILE A 163 23.29 -4.62 -7.03
C ILE A 163 22.10 -5.46 -6.56
N GLU A 164 21.87 -6.62 -7.16
CA GLU A 164 20.71 -7.45 -6.79
C GLU A 164 20.79 -8.00 -5.36
N PRO A 165 21.96 -8.48 -4.86
CA PRO A 165 22.09 -8.81 -3.44
C PRO A 165 21.77 -7.63 -2.50
N ALA A 166 22.21 -6.42 -2.82
CA ALA A 166 21.90 -5.23 -2.02
C ALA A 166 20.40 -4.88 -2.06
N VAL A 167 19.75 -4.97 -3.23
CA VAL A 167 18.30 -4.77 -3.36
C VAL A 167 17.50 -5.85 -2.61
N ARG A 168 17.95 -7.12 -2.62
CA ARG A 168 17.34 -8.19 -1.83
C ARG A 168 17.46 -7.93 -0.33
N ALA A 169 18.63 -7.48 0.13
CA ALA A 169 18.83 -7.12 1.53
C ALA A 169 17.94 -5.94 1.96
N PHE A 170 17.86 -4.89 1.13
CA PHE A 170 16.92 -3.77 1.32
C PHE A 170 15.48 -4.25 1.44
N LYS A 171 15.04 -5.08 0.49
CA LYS A 171 13.69 -5.64 0.46
C LYS A 171 13.37 -6.39 1.74
N LYS A 172 14.23 -7.34 2.10
CA LYS A 172 14.08 -8.18 3.29
C LYS A 172 13.96 -7.32 4.56
N ARG A 173 14.82 -6.31 4.69
CA ARG A 173 14.83 -5.42 5.85
C ARG A 173 13.53 -4.63 5.99
N VAL A 174 13.05 -4.02 4.90
CA VAL A 174 11.78 -3.29 4.89
C VAL A 174 10.60 -4.21 5.25
N GLU A 175 10.58 -5.43 4.71
CA GLU A 175 9.54 -6.41 5.04
C GLU A 175 9.55 -6.84 6.52
N THR A 176 10.74 -6.96 7.12
CA THR A 176 10.88 -7.41 8.52
C THR A 176 10.85 -6.31 9.57
N GLU A 177 11.10 -5.05 9.20
CA GLU A 177 11.22 -3.93 10.15
C GLU A 177 10.11 -2.89 9.97
N VAL A 178 9.64 -2.66 8.75
CA VAL A 178 8.72 -1.56 8.43
C VAL A 178 7.31 -2.07 8.13
N LEU A 179 7.17 -3.08 7.28
CA LEU A 179 5.87 -3.58 6.82
C LEU A 179 5.23 -4.60 7.78
N VAL A 180 5.70 -4.65 9.04
CA VAL A 180 5.19 -5.58 10.05
C VAL A 180 3.90 -5.04 10.66
N GLY A 181 2.81 -5.80 10.50
CA GLY A 181 1.54 -5.51 11.16
C GLY A 181 0.32 -5.71 10.29
N THR A 182 -0.86 -5.40 10.85
CA THR A 182 -2.14 -5.42 10.14
C THR A 182 -2.47 -4.03 9.59
N TYR A 183 -3.33 -3.96 8.57
CA TYR A 183 -3.79 -2.69 8.00
C TYR A 183 -4.38 -1.74 9.06
N ALA A 184 -5.08 -2.28 10.07
CA ALA A 184 -5.65 -1.49 11.16
C ALA A 184 -4.58 -0.73 11.96
N GLN A 185 -3.40 -1.33 12.12
CA GLN A 185 -2.31 -0.70 12.85
C GLN A 185 -1.68 0.48 12.07
N PHE A 186 -1.71 0.44 10.73
CA PHE A 186 -1.21 1.53 9.89
C PHE A 186 -2.20 2.68 9.70
N ASN A 187 -3.41 2.58 10.27
CA ASN A 187 -4.37 3.69 10.33
C ASN A 187 -4.11 4.64 11.50
N ASP A 188 -3.15 4.34 12.37
CA ASP A 188 -2.61 5.30 13.34
C ASP A 188 -1.59 6.24 12.67
N ASP A 189 -1.75 7.55 12.87
CA ASP A 189 -0.91 8.57 12.25
C ASP A 189 0.56 8.45 12.66
N LYS A 190 0.82 8.20 13.96
CA LYS A 190 2.19 8.12 14.48
C LYS A 190 2.91 6.90 13.93
N ARG A 191 2.26 5.74 13.92
CA ARG A 191 2.81 4.51 13.36
C ARG A 191 3.06 4.63 11.86
N PHE A 192 2.13 5.23 11.12
CA PHE A 192 2.30 5.44 9.68
C PHE A 192 3.50 6.36 9.39
N GLN A 193 3.61 7.49 10.10
CA GLN A 193 4.75 8.41 9.97
C GLN A 193 6.08 7.74 10.32
N GLN A 194 6.12 6.96 11.40
CA GLN A 194 7.32 6.20 11.78
C GLN A 194 7.73 5.21 10.68
N ALA A 195 6.77 4.48 10.10
CA ALA A 195 7.04 3.52 9.05
C ALA A 195 7.59 4.19 7.77
N VAL A 196 7.03 5.35 7.38
CA VAL A 196 7.56 6.14 6.26
C VAL A 196 8.98 6.63 6.55
N GLY A 197 9.24 7.14 7.76
CA GLY A 197 10.57 7.60 8.17
C GLY A 197 11.62 6.49 8.14
N GLU A 198 11.30 5.31 8.71
CA GLU A 198 12.20 4.16 8.68
C GLU A 198 12.44 3.63 7.27
N LEU A 199 11.42 3.62 6.40
CA LEU A 199 11.58 3.24 4.99
C LEU A 199 12.61 4.13 4.28
N ILE A 200 12.49 5.46 4.43
CA ILE A 200 13.41 6.43 3.84
C ILE A 200 14.83 6.23 4.40
N LYS A 201 14.96 6.08 5.71
CA LYS A 201 16.24 5.87 6.38
C LYS A 201 16.94 4.59 5.90
N ILE A 202 16.20 3.49 5.77
CA ILE A 202 16.74 2.22 5.24
C ILE A 202 17.22 2.39 3.80
N LYS A 203 16.47 3.12 2.95
CA LYS A 203 16.89 3.45 1.58
C LYS A 203 18.19 4.26 1.58
N GLU A 204 18.28 5.32 2.38
CA GLU A 204 19.46 6.19 2.45
C GLU A 204 20.72 5.40 2.83
N VAL A 205 20.62 4.56 3.87
CA VAL A 205 21.73 3.69 4.31
C VAL A 205 22.12 2.68 3.22
N THR A 206 21.14 2.07 2.56
CA THR A 206 21.41 1.12 1.45
C THR A 206 22.16 1.80 0.32
N CYS A 207 21.85 3.08 0.09
CA CYS A 207 22.47 3.93 -0.90
C CYS A 207 23.67 4.71 -0.34
N GLU A 208 24.30 4.34 0.77
CA GLU A 208 25.39 5.14 1.31
C GLU A 208 26.73 4.87 0.58
N PRO A 209 27.41 5.91 0.05
CA PRO A 209 28.66 5.76 -0.71
C PRO A 209 29.80 5.07 0.06
N ALA A 210 29.76 5.15 1.40
CA ALA A 210 30.81 4.64 2.27
C ALA A 210 30.86 3.10 2.35
N LEU A 211 29.81 2.41 1.90
CA LEU A 211 29.74 0.94 1.83
C LEU A 211 30.46 0.38 0.60
N HIS A 212 30.75 1.23 -0.38
CA HIS A 212 31.31 0.85 -1.68
C HIS A 212 32.72 0.25 -1.61
N PRO A 213 33.68 0.77 -0.80
CA PRO A 213 35.00 0.17 -0.68
C PRO A 213 34.98 -1.24 -0.06
N LEU A 214 34.01 -1.52 0.82
CA LEU A 214 33.87 -2.84 1.44
C LEU A 214 33.23 -3.85 0.48
N LEU A 215 32.26 -3.38 -0.30
CA LEU A 215 31.66 -4.11 -1.41
C LEU A 215 32.71 -4.45 -2.48
N THR A 216 33.66 -3.54 -2.77
CA THR A 216 34.82 -3.80 -3.63
C THR A 216 35.73 -4.89 -3.05
N ILE A 217 36.10 -4.80 -1.76
CA ILE A 217 36.93 -5.81 -1.11
C ILE A 217 36.26 -7.18 -1.18
N LEU A 218 34.94 -7.25 -1.01
CA LEU A 218 34.17 -8.50 -1.13
C LEU A 218 34.11 -9.02 -2.57
N ALA A 219 33.93 -8.15 -3.56
CA ALA A 219 33.89 -8.53 -4.97
C ALA A 219 35.26 -9.01 -5.49
N ASP A 220 36.35 -8.39 -5.04
CA ASP A 220 37.72 -8.81 -5.40
C ASP A 220 38.18 -10.06 -4.64
N ALA A 221 37.62 -10.32 -3.45
CA ALA A 221 38.01 -11.44 -2.60
C ALA A 221 37.20 -12.73 -2.79
N LEU A 222 35.96 -12.64 -3.26
CA LEU A 222 35.06 -13.79 -3.33
C LEU A 222 34.90 -14.27 -4.78
N GLN A 223 34.91 -15.59 -4.99
CA GLN A 223 34.44 -16.18 -6.25
C GLN A 223 32.95 -15.84 -6.46
N PRO A 224 32.49 -15.60 -7.70
CA PRO A 224 31.11 -15.16 -8.00
C PRO A 224 30.02 -16.00 -7.34
N GLU A 225 30.29 -17.29 -7.15
CA GLU A 225 29.37 -18.29 -6.59
C GLU A 225 29.18 -18.15 -5.08
N LYS A 226 30.16 -17.55 -4.37
CA LYS A 226 30.13 -17.31 -2.92
C LYS A 226 29.65 -15.91 -2.55
N LEU A 227 29.52 -15.00 -3.51
CA LEU A 227 29.10 -13.61 -3.29
C LEU A 227 27.66 -13.46 -2.81
N ASN A 228 26.74 -14.32 -3.27
CA ASN A 228 25.30 -14.18 -3.00
C ASN A 228 24.94 -14.22 -1.50
N GLY A 229 25.60 -15.07 -0.71
CA GLY A 229 25.36 -15.17 0.74
C GLY A 229 26.13 -14.12 1.55
N SER A 230 27.37 -13.82 1.15
CA SER A 230 28.25 -12.90 1.89
C SER A 230 27.81 -11.44 1.79
N VAL A 231 27.28 -11.01 0.64
CA VAL A 231 26.83 -9.62 0.44
C VAL A 231 25.52 -9.34 1.16
N GLU A 232 24.59 -10.32 1.20
CA GLU A 232 23.36 -10.21 1.98
C GLU A 232 23.67 -10.11 3.48
N VAL A 233 24.60 -10.93 3.98
CA VAL A 233 25.09 -10.84 5.36
C VAL A 233 25.76 -9.49 5.61
N PHE A 234 26.62 -9.02 4.70
CA PHE A 234 27.35 -7.77 4.89
C PHE A 234 26.45 -6.53 4.85
N MET A 235 25.45 -6.48 3.97
CA MET A 235 24.46 -5.40 3.92
C MET A 235 23.52 -5.40 5.15
N VAL A 236 23.16 -6.58 5.66
CA VAL A 236 22.44 -6.72 6.94
C VAL A 236 23.31 -6.25 8.12
N LEU A 237 24.61 -6.53 8.06
CA LEU A 237 25.60 -6.19 9.09
C LEU A 237 25.95 -4.68 9.13
N LEU A 238 26.00 -4.01 7.98
CA LEU A 238 26.28 -2.58 7.88
C LEU A 238 25.10 -1.69 8.28
N GLY A 239 23.88 -2.24 8.27
CA GLY A 239 22.65 -1.55 8.65
C GLY A 239 22.22 -1.71 10.12
N GLY A 240 22.90 -2.55 10.90
CA GLY A 240 22.56 -2.86 12.30
C GLY A 240 23.18 -1.90 13.32
N SER A 241 22.71 -1.99 14.57
CA SER A 241 23.20 -1.19 15.71
C SER A 241 24.72 -1.28 15.91
N GLU A 242 25.27 -0.39 16.73
CA GLU A 242 26.70 -0.25 17.06
C GLU A 242 27.42 -1.59 17.33
N LYS A 243 26.73 -2.58 17.91
CA LYS A 243 27.27 -3.91 18.20
C LYS A 243 27.38 -4.83 16.99
N VAL A 244 26.46 -4.72 16.03
CA VAL A 244 26.52 -5.45 14.75
C VAL A 244 27.71 -4.92 13.93
N ARG A 245 27.96 -3.62 14.01
CA ARG A 245 29.11 -2.97 13.37
C ARG A 245 30.45 -3.40 13.97
N GLU A 246 30.55 -3.53 15.29
CA GLU A 246 31.73 -4.10 15.97
C GLU A 246 31.99 -5.56 15.58
N ALA A 247 30.92 -6.37 15.48
CA ALA A 247 31.03 -7.76 15.04
C ALA A 247 31.49 -7.89 13.58
N SER A 248 31.09 -6.95 12.71
CA SER A 248 31.49 -6.90 11.30
C SER A 248 32.95 -6.52 11.12
N LEU A 249 33.44 -5.58 11.93
CA LEU A 249 34.86 -5.21 12.00
C LEU A 249 35.70 -6.38 12.53
N ALA A 250 35.23 -7.07 13.56
CA ALA A 250 35.90 -8.26 14.09
C ALA A 250 35.91 -9.43 13.09
N LEU A 251 34.87 -9.56 12.24
CA LEU A 251 34.81 -10.54 11.17
C LEU A 251 35.80 -10.20 10.04
N LEU A 252 35.92 -8.92 9.66
CA LEU A 252 36.89 -8.44 8.68
C LEU A 252 38.34 -8.66 9.17
N GLU A 253 38.63 -8.42 10.45
CA GLU A 253 39.94 -8.72 11.06
C GLU A 253 40.24 -10.23 11.07
N LYS A 254 39.22 -11.08 11.27
CA LYS A 254 39.37 -12.54 11.22
C LYS A 254 39.52 -13.11 9.80
N LEU A 255 38.92 -12.46 8.80
CA LEU A 255 39.02 -12.85 7.39
C LEU A 255 40.31 -12.32 6.74
N GLN A 256 40.99 -11.34 7.35
CA GLN A 256 42.27 -10.78 6.89
C GLN A 256 43.33 -11.82 6.44
N PRO A 257 43.58 -12.95 7.14
CA PRO A 257 44.54 -13.96 6.70
C PRO A 257 44.05 -14.85 5.56
N GLN A 258 42.75 -14.84 5.23
CA GLN A 258 42.15 -15.64 4.14
C GLN A 258 41.91 -14.83 2.86
N LEU A 259 42.05 -13.50 2.94
CA LEU A 259 41.98 -12.60 1.80
C LEU A 259 43.31 -12.66 1.02
N PRO A 260 43.29 -12.67 -0.33
CA PRO A 260 44.51 -12.52 -1.11
C PRO A 260 45.23 -11.22 -0.72
N PRO A 261 46.57 -11.12 -0.87
CA PRO A 261 47.33 -9.97 -0.40
C PRO A 261 46.84 -8.69 -1.08
N LEU A 262 46.03 -7.93 -0.36
CA LEU A 262 45.61 -6.58 -0.74
C LEU A 262 46.87 -5.72 -0.81
N THR A 263 47.00 -4.89 -1.84
CA THR A 263 48.11 -3.93 -1.91
C THR A 263 48.05 -3.00 -0.70
N GLY A 264 49.21 -2.59 -0.17
CA GLY A 264 49.27 -1.76 1.06
C GLY A 264 48.42 -0.47 0.99
N GLN A 265 48.18 0.02 -0.22
CA GLN A 265 47.34 1.19 -0.50
C GLN A 265 45.83 0.89 -0.38
N GLN A 266 45.39 -0.32 -0.77
CA GLN A 266 44.00 -0.77 -0.61
C GLN A 266 43.65 -0.99 0.87
N VAL A 267 44.57 -1.59 1.64
CA VAL A 267 44.42 -1.76 3.10
C VAL A 267 44.34 -0.41 3.81
N GLN A 268 45.26 0.51 3.50
CA GLN A 268 45.23 1.85 4.10
C GLN A 268 43.98 2.65 3.75
N THR A 269 43.45 2.50 2.54
CA THR A 269 42.22 3.18 2.10
C THR A 269 40.99 2.63 2.82
N ALA A 270 40.89 1.30 2.92
CA ALA A 270 39.83 0.63 3.68
C ALA A 270 39.84 1.03 5.16
N PHE A 271 41.02 1.01 5.80
CA PHE A 271 41.17 1.43 7.20
C PHE A 271 40.88 2.93 7.41
N ARG A 272 41.27 3.80 6.47
CA ARG A 272 41.01 5.25 6.55
C ARG A 272 39.51 5.56 6.43
N VAL A 273 38.82 4.92 5.50
CA VAL A 273 37.36 5.05 5.31
C VAL A 273 36.62 4.52 6.55
N LEU A 274 37.00 3.35 7.08
CA LEU A 274 36.42 2.80 8.31
C LEU A 274 36.65 3.71 9.53
N LYS A 275 37.81 4.39 9.60
CA LYS A 275 38.15 5.32 10.69
C LYS A 275 37.39 6.65 10.58
N ASP A 276 37.15 7.17 9.38
CA ASP A 276 36.34 8.38 9.16
C ASP A 276 34.84 8.14 9.43
N ILE A 277 34.32 6.97 9.05
CA ILE A 277 32.95 6.55 9.40
C ILE A 277 32.79 6.40 10.93
N ARG A 278 33.82 5.89 11.62
CA ARG A 278 33.87 5.80 13.09
C ARG A 278 33.84 7.18 13.76
N GLY A 279 34.49 8.18 13.16
CA GLY A 279 34.55 9.56 13.67
C GLY A 279 33.21 10.31 13.56
N LYS A 280 32.55 10.23 12.39
CA LYS A 280 31.29 10.95 12.12
C LYS A 280 30.10 10.41 12.90
N PHE A 281 30.05 9.12 13.21
CA PHE A 281 28.90 8.50 13.89
C PHE A 281 28.96 8.49 15.43
N ARG A 282 30.10 8.83 16.06
CA ARG A 282 30.16 9.08 17.52
C ARG A 282 29.21 10.20 17.98
N GLN A 283 28.72 11.02 17.05
CA GLN A 283 27.80 12.12 17.33
C GLN A 283 26.31 11.70 17.37
N LEU A 284 25.93 10.45 17.05
CA LEU A 284 24.53 10.12 16.66
C LEU A 284 23.85 8.87 17.30
N SER A 285 24.37 8.19 18.33
CA SER A 285 23.81 6.89 18.79
C SER A 285 23.10 6.89 20.16
N TYR A 286 21.89 6.31 20.22
CA TYR A 286 21.34 5.61 21.40
C TYR A 286 20.40 4.43 21.03
N ALA A 287 20.53 3.33 21.83
CA ALA A 287 19.65 2.13 22.03
C ALA A 287 19.61 1.04 20.92
N LYS A 288 19.81 -0.29 21.08
CA LYS A 288 19.63 -1.44 22.05
C LYS A 288 18.49 -2.41 21.63
N GLY A 289 18.82 -3.54 21.00
CA GLY A 289 17.86 -4.65 20.75
C GLY A 289 18.29 -5.94 19.99
N GLU A 290 19.54 -6.15 19.57
CA GLU A 290 19.82 -7.02 18.39
C GLU A 290 20.56 -8.36 18.61
N ARG A 291 20.60 -8.92 19.83
CA ARG A 291 21.48 -10.08 20.11
C ARG A 291 21.04 -11.42 19.49
N ARG A 292 19.77 -11.63 19.16
CA ARG A 292 19.23 -12.96 18.82
C ARG A 292 19.26 -13.29 17.32
N VAL A 293 19.26 -12.27 16.47
CA VAL A 293 19.29 -12.41 15.00
C VAL A 293 20.73 -12.70 14.52
N LEU A 294 21.72 -12.08 15.17
CA LEU A 294 23.15 -12.26 14.91
C LEU A 294 23.64 -13.71 15.07
N SER A 295 23.18 -14.44 16.09
CA SER A 295 23.65 -15.81 16.33
C SER A 295 23.14 -16.81 15.28
N GLN A 296 21.97 -16.55 14.69
CA GLN A 296 21.38 -17.42 13.67
C GLN A 296 21.98 -17.17 12.27
N LEU A 297 22.35 -15.92 11.97
CA LEU A 297 22.95 -15.57 10.67
C LEU A 297 24.44 -15.93 10.57
N LEU A 298 25.16 -15.97 11.71
CA LEU A 298 26.61 -16.25 11.73
C LEU A 298 26.94 -17.75 11.87
N ALA A 299 25.99 -18.60 12.24
CA ALA A 299 26.22 -20.04 12.42
C ALA A 299 26.81 -20.76 11.18
N PRO A 300 26.41 -20.44 9.93
CA PRO A 300 26.99 -21.08 8.74
C PRO A 300 28.42 -20.62 8.41
N LEU A 301 28.84 -19.45 8.90
CA LEU A 301 30.15 -18.85 8.61
C LEU A 301 31.26 -19.28 9.57
N VAL A 302 30.90 -19.86 10.72
CA VAL A 302 31.84 -20.32 11.76
C VAL A 302 32.12 -21.82 11.65
N ALA A 303 31.32 -22.56 10.87
CA ALA A 303 31.42 -24.01 10.71
C ALA A 303 32.30 -24.46 9.52
N GLY A 304 33.01 -23.55 8.86
CA GLY A 304 33.85 -23.82 7.68
C GLY A 304 35.27 -23.31 7.84
#